data_AF-A0A455U4P3-F1
#
_entry.id   AF-A0A455U4P3-F1
#
_cell.length_a   1.000
_cell.length_b   1.000
_cell.length_c   1.000
_cell.angle_alpha   90.00
_cell.angle_beta   90.00
_cell.angle_gamma   90.00
#
_symmetry.space_group_name_H-M   'P 1'
#
loop_
_entity.id
_entity.type
_entity.pdbx_description
1 polymer ?
#
loop_
_entity_poly.entity_id
_entity_poly.type
_entity_poly.pdbx_seq_one_letter_code
_entity_poly.pdbx_strand_id
1 'polypeptide(L)'
;MAAALGMGENTRSMLMTRALAEMSRFAVAQGANPMTFLGLAGVGDLIVTCSSNLSRNYRVGYAMGEGRTLEEAVESLGQVAEGVNTVKLVCAKASEMGVYMPLAEGLSHVLFDGVPAQDMARTLMMGEQSSDVEFILPREAVQQAHREQAPHNQAPHNQASKDQASKEKVAKDNGGRNA
;
A
#
# COMPACT_ATOMS: atom_id res chain seq x y z
N MET A 1 7.54 10.79 15.24
CA MET A 1 8.08 9.81 16.21
C MET A 1 9.10 8.91 15.56
N ALA A 2 8.73 8.11 14.55
CA ALA A 2 9.64 7.18 13.86
C ALA A 2 10.99 7.80 13.44
N ALA A 3 10.97 9.03 12.90
CA ALA A 3 12.19 9.75 12.51
C ALA A 3 13.13 10.08 13.69
N ALA A 4 12.59 10.49 14.85
CA ALA A 4 13.39 10.76 16.05
C ALA A 4 13.94 9.47 16.68
N LEU A 5 13.20 8.36 16.56
CA LEU A 5 13.63 7.04 17.01
C LEU A 5 14.70 6.38 16.10
N GLY A 6 15.19 7.09 15.08
CA GLY A 6 16.22 6.58 14.17
C GLY A 6 15.76 5.45 13.25
N MET A 7 14.45 5.32 13.01
CA MET A 7 13.92 4.29 12.12
C MET A 7 14.29 4.56 10.67
N GLY A 8 14.74 3.53 9.96
CA GLY A 8 15.13 3.63 8.55
C GLY A 8 13.96 3.95 7.61
N GLU A 9 14.30 4.39 6.39
CA GLU A 9 13.33 4.84 5.39
C GLU A 9 12.29 3.76 5.02
N ASN A 10 12.68 2.49 4.99
CA ASN A 10 11.74 1.39 4.70
C ASN A 10 10.65 1.27 5.77
N THR A 11 11.02 1.41 7.04
CA THR A 11 10.08 1.40 8.15
C THR A 11 9.14 2.60 8.09
N ARG A 12 9.67 3.79 7.80
CA ARG A 12 8.86 5.01 7.63
C ARG A 12 7.87 4.84 6.49
N SER A 13 8.32 4.28 5.37
CA SER A 13 7.49 3.99 4.20
C SER A 13 6.37 3.01 4.53
N MET A 14 6.67 1.92 5.25
CA MET A 14 5.68 0.95 5.72
C MET A 14 4.63 1.59 6.64
N LEU A 15 5.03 2.48 7.56
CA LEU A 15 4.08 3.20 8.41
C LEU A 15 3.17 4.10 7.58
N MET A 16 3.71 4.78 6.57
CA MET A 16 2.95 5.66 5.69
C MET A 16 1.95 4.89 4.81
N THR A 17 2.33 3.75 4.23
CA THR A 17 1.43 2.95 3.41
C THR A 17 0.29 2.37 4.24
N ARG A 18 0.58 1.87 5.44
CA ARG A 18 -0.45 1.38 6.36
C ARG A 18 -1.37 2.49 6.88
N ALA A 19 -0.82 3.68 7.15
CA ALA A 19 -1.63 4.85 7.52
C ALA A 19 -2.58 5.25 6.38
N LEU A 20 -2.10 5.24 5.13
CA LEU A 20 -2.94 5.51 3.97
C LEU A 20 -4.08 4.48 3.83
N ALA A 21 -3.79 3.19 4.07
CA ALA A 21 -4.81 2.15 4.07
C ALA A 21 -5.87 2.40 5.15
N GLU A 22 -5.48 2.73 6.38
CA GLU A 22 -6.42 3.10 7.45
C GLU A 22 -7.26 4.34 7.12
N MET A 23 -6.63 5.40 6.62
CA MET A 23 -7.34 6.61 6.19
C MET A 23 -8.38 6.29 5.10
N SER A 24 -8.03 5.42 4.16
CA SER A 24 -8.91 5.02 3.07
C SER A 24 -10.08 4.15 3.55
N ARG A 25 -9.80 3.14 4.38
CA ARG A 25 -10.82 2.31 5.06
C ARG A 25 -11.87 3.16 5.75
N PHE A 26 -11.40 4.10 6.58
CA PHE A 26 -12.25 4.98 7.37
C PHE A 26 -13.12 5.88 6.48
N ALA A 27 -12.54 6.45 5.42
CA ALA A 27 -13.30 7.31 4.53
C ALA A 27 -14.30 6.53 3.66
N VAL A 28 -13.94 5.35 3.16
CA VAL A 28 -14.84 4.48 2.39
C VAL A 28 -16.02 4.02 3.24
N ALA A 29 -15.79 3.69 4.51
CA ALA A 29 -16.87 3.38 5.44
C ALA A 29 -17.86 4.55 5.64
N GLN A 30 -17.45 5.79 5.33
CA GLN A 30 -18.29 6.99 5.32
C GLN A 30 -18.82 7.37 3.93
N GLY A 31 -18.62 6.52 2.91
CA GLY A 31 -19.12 6.73 1.55
C GLY A 31 -18.17 7.52 0.64
N ALA A 32 -16.91 7.75 1.04
CA ALA A 32 -15.92 8.37 0.16
C ALA A 32 -15.52 7.43 -0.98
N ASN A 33 -15.13 8.02 -2.12
CA ASN A 33 -14.56 7.26 -3.23
C ASN A 33 -13.09 6.92 -2.93
N PRO A 34 -12.69 5.63 -2.90
CA PRO A 34 -11.32 5.25 -2.58
C PRO A 34 -10.27 5.84 -3.55
N MET A 35 -10.65 6.13 -4.79
CA MET A 35 -9.75 6.72 -5.78
C MET A 35 -9.25 8.12 -5.40
N THR A 36 -9.92 8.83 -4.50
CA THR A 36 -9.46 10.15 -4.02
C THR A 36 -8.13 10.05 -3.27
N PHE A 37 -7.82 8.89 -2.68
CA PHE A 37 -6.59 8.68 -1.93
C PHE A 37 -5.34 8.56 -2.81
N LEU A 38 -5.52 8.31 -4.11
CA LEU A 38 -4.42 8.29 -5.07
C LEU A 38 -3.97 9.70 -5.50
N GLY A 39 -4.77 10.73 -5.20
CA GLY A 39 -4.48 12.11 -5.57
C GLY A 39 -3.65 12.88 -4.56
N LEU A 40 -3.47 14.18 -4.83
CA LEU A 40 -2.72 15.09 -3.96
C LEU A 40 -3.32 15.16 -2.55
N ALA A 41 -4.65 15.15 -2.41
CA ALA A 41 -5.32 15.22 -1.11
C ALA A 41 -5.18 13.93 -0.26
N GLY A 42 -4.71 12.82 -0.85
CA GLY A 42 -4.49 11.56 -0.16
C GLY A 42 -3.00 11.29 0.03
N VAL A 43 -2.44 10.44 -0.82
CA VAL A 43 -1.03 10.03 -0.76
C VAL A 43 -0.06 11.20 -0.90
N GLY A 44 -0.38 12.22 -1.70
CA GLY A 44 0.50 13.37 -1.90
C GLY A 44 0.71 14.18 -0.62
N ASP A 45 -0.39 14.58 0.03
CA ASP A 45 -0.38 15.34 1.27
C ASP A 45 0.20 14.52 2.43
N LEU A 46 -0.11 13.23 2.49
CA LEU A 46 0.48 12.32 3.48
C LEU A 46 2.00 12.26 3.37
N ILE A 47 2.54 12.12 2.16
CA ILE A 47 3.99 12.05 1.94
C ILE A 47 4.69 13.33 2.41
N VAL A 48 4.20 14.50 2.00
CA VAL A 48 4.85 15.76 2.38
C VAL A 48 4.72 16.03 3.89
N THR A 49 3.58 15.70 4.49
CA THR A 49 3.33 15.90 5.92
C THR A 49 4.20 14.99 6.80
N CYS A 50 4.44 13.74 6.38
CA CYS A 50 5.28 12.78 7.10
C CYS A 50 6.78 12.94 6.87
N SER A 51 7.19 13.71 5.85
CA SER A 51 8.60 13.81 5.43
C SER A 51 9.21 15.20 5.62
N SER A 52 8.41 16.22 5.95
CA SER A 52 8.86 17.61 6.05
C SER A 52 8.90 18.12 7.49
N ASN A 53 10.02 18.74 7.88
CA ASN A 53 10.13 19.45 9.16
C ASN A 53 9.28 20.73 9.24
N LEU A 54 8.70 21.19 8.12
CA LEU A 54 7.76 22.30 8.10
C LEU A 54 6.40 21.89 8.69
N SER A 55 6.05 20.61 8.57
CA SER A 55 4.82 20.05 9.14
C SER A 55 4.82 20.21 10.67
N ARG A 56 3.73 20.77 11.20
CA ARG A 56 3.54 20.89 12.66
C ARG A 56 3.36 19.52 13.29
N ASN A 57 2.60 18.64 12.63
CA ASN A 57 2.39 17.26 13.06
C ASN A 57 3.72 16.49 13.11
N TYR A 58 4.58 16.68 12.09
CA TYR A 58 5.91 16.07 12.08
C TYR A 58 6.75 16.54 13.27
N ARG A 59 6.78 17.85 13.55
CA ARG A 59 7.57 18.41 14.64
C ARG A 59 7.08 17.97 16.03
N VAL A 60 5.76 17.95 16.27
CA VAL A 60 5.20 17.39 17.52
C VAL A 60 5.63 15.95 17.67
N GLY A 61 5.40 15.13 16.64
CA GLY A 61 5.78 13.72 16.69
C GLY A 61 7.29 13.53 16.82
N TYR A 62 8.12 14.41 16.28
CA TYR A 62 9.58 14.33 16.43
C TYR A 62 9.98 14.59 17.88
N ALA A 63 9.51 15.69 18.47
CA ALA A 63 9.76 16.05 19.88
C ALA A 63 9.30 14.93 20.85
N MET A 64 8.14 14.34 20.62
CA MET A 64 7.68 13.19 21.43
C MET A 64 8.57 11.96 21.25
N GLY A 65 9.10 11.73 20.05
CA GLY A 65 10.05 10.64 19.81
C GLY A 65 11.42 10.87 20.47
N GLU A 66 11.78 12.12 20.77
CA GLU A 66 12.94 12.48 21.59
C GLU A 66 12.69 12.34 23.10
N GLY A 67 11.48 11.92 23.50
CA GLY A 67 11.11 11.68 24.90
C GLY A 67 10.39 12.84 25.58
N ARG A 68 10.04 13.91 24.85
CA ARG A 68 9.19 14.98 25.42
C ARG A 68 7.76 14.52 25.58
N THR A 69 7.07 15.06 26.58
CA THR A 69 5.62 14.94 26.73
C THR A 69 4.89 15.66 25.60
N LEU A 70 3.61 15.33 25.42
CA LEU A 70 2.77 16.00 24.43
C LEU A 70 2.64 17.50 24.75
N GLU A 71 2.49 17.83 26.04
CA GLU A 71 2.39 19.19 26.56
C GLU A 71 3.64 20.00 26.21
N GLU A 72 4.83 19.49 26.52
CA GLU A 72 6.11 20.14 26.19
C GLU A 72 6.31 20.30 24.68
N ALA A 73 5.92 19.28 23.90
CA ALA A 73 6.03 19.33 22.45
C ALA A 73 5.14 20.45 21.86
N VAL A 74 3.90 20.55 22.30
CA VAL A 74 2.93 21.58 21.85
C VAL A 74 3.35 22.97 22.30
N GLU A 75 3.77 23.13 23.56
CA GLU A 75 4.22 24.41 24.11
C GLU A 75 5.45 24.95 23.34
N SER A 76 6.42 24.09 23.03
CA SER A 76 7.61 24.47 22.26
C SER A 76 7.30 24.95 20.84
N LEU A 77 6.16 24.57 20.28
CA LEU A 77 5.71 24.97 18.94
C LEU A 77 4.79 26.19 18.96
N GLY A 78 4.35 26.62 20.14
CA GLY A 78 3.46 27.77 20.37
C GLY A 78 2.03 27.58 19.84
N GLN A 79 1.66 26.36 19.43
CA GLN A 79 0.34 26.03 18.90
C GLN A 79 0.08 24.53 18.90
N VAL A 80 -1.18 24.15 19.09
CA VAL A 80 -1.62 22.75 19.00
C VAL A 80 -1.57 22.28 17.55
N ALA A 81 -0.93 21.14 17.30
CA ALA A 81 -0.97 20.51 16.00
C ALA A 81 -2.34 19.87 15.76
N GLU A 82 -2.94 20.14 14.59
CA GLU A 82 -4.28 19.68 14.23
C GLU A 82 -4.46 18.16 14.41
N GLY A 83 -3.40 17.39 14.11
CA GLY A 83 -3.42 15.93 14.17
C GLY A 83 -3.72 15.38 15.56
N VAL A 84 -3.36 16.10 16.62
CA VAL A 84 -3.63 15.66 18.01
C VAL A 84 -5.14 15.55 18.24
N ASN A 85 -5.89 16.61 17.91
CA ASN A 85 -7.34 16.60 18.07
C ASN A 85 -8.02 15.66 17.07
N THR A 86 -7.52 15.61 15.84
CA THR A 86 -8.06 14.75 14.78
C THR A 86 -7.98 13.28 15.16
N VAL A 87 -6.87 12.80 15.73
CA VAL A 87 -6.72 11.39 16.15
C VAL A 87 -7.81 10.98 17.13
N LYS A 88 -8.10 11.82 18.13
CA LYS A 88 -9.15 11.54 19.12
C LYS A 88 -10.53 11.38 18.47
N LEU A 89 -10.87 12.29 17.56
CA LEU A 89 -12.16 12.26 16.84
C LEU A 89 -12.26 11.07 15.89
N VAL A 90 -11.19 10.77 15.15
CA VAL A 90 -11.14 9.65 14.21
C VAL A 90 -11.26 8.32 14.95
N CYS A 91 -10.53 8.12 16.06
CA CYS A 91 -10.61 6.87 16.84
C CYS A 91 -12.01 6.66 17.42
N ALA A 92 -12.61 7.71 18.00
CA ALA A 92 -13.98 7.64 18.50
C ALA A 92 -14.97 7.26 17.39
N LYS A 93 -14.87 7.90 16.23
CA LYS A 93 -15.78 7.62 15.12
C LYS A 93 -15.56 6.25 14.49
N ALA A 94 -14.31 5.83 14.35
CA ALA A 94 -13.96 4.51 13.85
C ALA A 94 -14.52 3.41 14.77
N SER A 95 -14.42 3.59 16.09
CA SER A 95 -14.98 2.68 17.08
C SER A 95 -16.51 2.56 16.98
N GLU A 96 -17.23 3.68 16.86
CA GLU A 96 -18.69 3.69 16.63
C GLU A 96 -19.09 2.91 15.37
N MET A 97 -18.27 2.98 14.32
CA MET A 97 -18.53 2.35 13.03
C MET A 97 -17.99 0.93 12.92
N GLY A 98 -17.25 0.44 13.93
CA GLY A 98 -16.55 -0.85 13.86
C GLY A 98 -15.43 -0.89 12.80
N VAL A 99 -14.86 0.27 12.46
CA VAL A 99 -13.74 0.36 11.51
C VAL A 99 -12.43 0.11 12.25
N TYR A 100 -11.73 -0.94 11.85
CA TYR A 100 -10.43 -1.31 12.39
C TYR A 100 -9.38 -0.24 12.07
N MET A 101 -8.69 0.34 13.07
CA MET A 101 -7.72 1.45 12.88
C MET A 101 -6.50 1.36 13.82
N PRO A 102 -5.69 0.28 13.76
CA PRO A 102 -4.68 0.00 14.77
C PRO A 102 -3.56 1.05 14.87
N LEU A 103 -3.16 1.70 13.77
CA LEU A 103 -2.17 2.79 13.82
C LEU A 103 -2.74 4.03 14.49
N ALA A 104 -3.98 4.43 14.14
CA ALA A 104 -4.61 5.58 14.77
C ALA A 104 -4.90 5.33 16.25
N GLU A 105 -5.39 4.14 16.60
CA GLU A 105 -5.60 3.69 17.99
C GLU A 105 -4.29 3.67 18.77
N GLY A 106 -3.24 3.09 18.19
CA GLY A 106 -1.91 3.09 18.78
C GLY A 106 -1.36 4.49 19.01
N LEU A 107 -1.54 5.39 18.03
CA LEU A 107 -1.16 6.78 18.18
C LEU A 107 -1.98 7.49 19.28
N SER A 108 -3.28 7.20 19.38
CA SER A 108 -4.14 7.72 20.45
C SER A 108 -3.62 7.33 21.84
N HIS A 109 -3.22 6.06 22.02
CA HIS A 109 -2.65 5.58 23.27
C HIS A 109 -1.34 6.29 23.64
N VAL A 110 -0.49 6.57 22.65
CA VAL A 110 0.76 7.33 22.88
C VAL A 110 0.46 8.78 23.26
N LEU A 111 -0.54 9.40 22.62
CA LEU A 111 -0.89 10.80 22.84
C LEU A 111 -1.61 11.04 24.17
N PHE A 112 -2.48 10.12 24.59
CA PHE A 112 -3.44 10.38 25.68
C PHE A 112 -3.32 9.43 26.87
N ASP A 113 -2.76 8.23 26.69
CA ASP A 113 -2.69 7.21 27.74
C ASP A 113 -1.25 7.00 28.26
N GLY A 114 -0.30 7.82 27.78
CA GLY A 114 1.09 7.80 28.23
C GLY A 114 1.88 6.56 27.79
N VAL A 115 1.41 5.84 26.76
CA VAL A 115 2.14 4.69 26.21
C VAL A 115 3.44 5.17 25.57
N PRO A 116 4.61 4.60 25.92
CA PRO A 116 5.88 5.00 25.31
C PRO A 116 5.86 4.81 23.79
N ALA A 117 6.31 5.83 23.05
CA ALA A 117 6.35 5.80 21.59
C ALA A 117 7.16 4.62 21.01
N GLN A 118 8.21 4.18 21.72
CA GLN A 118 9.03 3.04 21.34
C GLN A 118 8.26 1.72 21.42
N ASP A 119 7.48 1.52 22.48
CA ASP A 119 6.69 0.31 22.70
C ASP A 119 5.56 0.21 21.68
N MET A 120 4.92 1.34 21.38
CA MET A 120 3.92 1.40 20.33
C MET A 120 4.52 1.10 18.96
N ALA A 121 5.65 1.70 18.61
CA ALA A 121 6.30 1.43 17.32
C ALA A 121 6.68 -0.05 17.16
N ARG A 122 7.18 -0.70 18.21
CA ARG A 122 7.44 -2.15 18.23
C ARG A 122 6.15 -2.94 18.00
N THR A 123 5.07 -2.59 18.70
CA THR A 123 3.77 -3.27 18.57
C THR A 123 3.22 -3.16 17.15
N LEU A 124 3.30 -1.96 16.56
CA LEU A 124 2.84 -1.70 15.20
C LEU A 124 3.67 -2.46 14.14
N MET A 125 4.98 -2.62 14.36
CA MET A 125 5.86 -3.42 13.50
C MET A 125 5.58 -4.93 13.58
N MET A 126 5.15 -5.43 14.74
CA MET A 126 4.93 -6.86 14.99
C MET A 126 3.50 -7.32 14.65
N GLY A 127 2.57 -6.38 14.44
CA GLY A 127 1.19 -6.71 14.07
C GLY A 127 1.10 -7.35 12.68
N GLU A 128 0.42 -8.49 12.58
CA GLU A 128 0.06 -9.12 11.31
C GLU A 128 -0.90 -8.20 10.54
N GLN A 129 -0.38 -7.42 9.58
CA GLN A 129 -1.20 -6.84 8.51
C GLN A 129 -0.94 -7.66 7.26
N SER A 130 -1.97 -8.31 6.73
CA SER A 130 -1.86 -9.14 5.53
C SER A 130 -1.97 -8.34 4.22
N SER A 131 -2.31 -7.04 4.28
CA SER A 131 -2.35 -6.17 3.10
C SER A 131 -2.17 -4.69 3.43
N ASP A 132 -1.14 -4.06 2.87
CA ASP A 132 -0.90 -2.61 2.95
C ASP A 132 -1.67 -1.83 1.86
N VAL A 133 -2.47 -2.53 1.04
CA VAL A 133 -3.28 -1.96 -0.03
C VAL A 133 -4.68 -2.56 0.06
N GLU A 134 -5.69 -1.74 0.31
CA GLU A 134 -7.07 -2.21 0.48
C GLU A 134 -7.79 -2.49 -0.84
N PHE A 135 -7.41 -1.78 -1.90
CA PHE A 135 -8.10 -1.80 -3.19
C PHE A 135 -7.29 -2.54 -4.25
N ILE A 136 -6.57 -3.60 -3.87
CA ILE A 136 -6.02 -4.51 -4.86
C ILE A 136 -7.22 -5.08 -5.63
N LEU A 137 -7.24 -4.86 -6.94
CA LEU A 137 -8.11 -5.61 -7.84
C LEU A 137 -8.04 -7.09 -7.42
N PRO A 138 -9.16 -7.82 -7.30
CA PRO A 138 -9.11 -9.26 -7.08
C PRO A 138 -8.05 -9.86 -7.99
N ARG A 139 -7.17 -10.74 -7.50
CA ARG A 139 -6.09 -11.34 -8.34
C ARG A 139 -6.64 -11.87 -9.67
N GLU A 140 -7.89 -12.33 -9.64
CA GLU A 140 -8.69 -12.73 -10.81
C GLU A 140 -8.91 -11.59 -11.83
N ALA A 141 -9.27 -10.38 -11.38
CA ALA A 141 -9.46 -9.20 -12.23
C ALA A 141 -8.14 -8.70 -12.84
N VAL A 142 -7.03 -8.78 -12.11
CA VAL A 142 -5.69 -8.45 -12.66
C VAL A 142 -5.27 -9.46 -13.72
N GLN A 143 -5.48 -10.75 -13.46
CA GLN A 143 -5.20 -11.82 -14.43
C GLN A 143 -6.08 -11.71 -15.68
N GLN A 144 -7.34 -11.30 -15.52
CA GLN A 144 -8.26 -11.09 -16.63
C GLN A 144 -7.89 -9.88 -17.48
N ALA A 145 -7.51 -8.75 -16.87
CA ALA A 145 -7.00 -7.58 -17.60
C ALA A 145 -5.73 -7.89 -18.41
N HIS A 146 -4.83 -8.74 -17.88
CA HIS A 146 -3.65 -9.20 -18.64
C HIS A 146 -4.00 -10.13 -19.81
N ARG A 147 -5.08 -10.93 -19.72
CA ARG A 147 -5.57 -11.75 -20.83
C ARG A 147 -6.23 -10.90 -21.92
N GLU A 148 -6.93 -9.85 -21.54
CA GLU A 148 -7.66 -8.95 -22.45
C GLU A 148 -6.74 -7.96 -23.18
N GLN A 149 -5.54 -7.69 -22.67
CA GLN A 149 -4.52 -6.84 -23.30
C GLN A 149 -3.51 -7.59 -24.18
N ALA A 150 -3.60 -8.92 -24.28
CA ALA A 150 -2.75 -9.68 -25.19
C ALA A 150 -3.15 -9.35 -26.65
N PRO A 151 -2.23 -8.85 -27.50
CA PRO A 151 -2.59 -8.51 -28.87
C PRO A 151 -3.05 -9.76 -29.61
N HIS A 152 -4.22 -9.66 -30.25
CA HIS A 152 -4.79 -10.67 -31.11
C HIS A 152 -3.86 -10.87 -32.32
N ASN A 153 -2.87 -11.74 -32.19
CA ASN A 153 -1.98 -12.10 -33.29
C ASN A 153 -1.72 -13.60 -33.29
N GLN A 154 -2.59 -14.35 -33.97
CA GLN A 154 -2.27 -15.05 -35.21
C GLN A 154 -3.41 -16.01 -35.58
N ALA A 155 -3.98 -15.78 -36.76
CA ALA A 155 -4.84 -16.71 -37.47
C ALA A 155 -4.09 -18.04 -37.75
N PRO A 156 -4.79 -19.18 -37.93
CA PRO A 156 -4.14 -20.47 -38.13
C PRO A 156 -3.51 -20.53 -39.53
N HIS A 157 -2.19 -20.36 -39.59
CA HIS A 157 -1.45 -20.53 -40.84
C HIS A 157 -1.16 -22.03 -41.07
N ASN A 158 -2.06 -22.66 -41.82
CA ASN A 158 -1.81 -23.68 -42.84
C ASN A 158 -0.81 -24.82 -42.51
N GLN A 159 -1.31 -25.93 -41.96
CA GLN A 159 -0.59 -27.21 -41.91
C GLN A 159 -1.04 -28.13 -43.06
N ALA A 160 -0.96 -27.62 -44.30
CA ALA A 160 -1.19 -28.37 -45.52
C ALA A 160 -0.04 -28.11 -46.50
N SER A 161 1.16 -28.61 -46.19
CA SER A 161 2.32 -28.62 -47.13
C SER A 161 3.51 -29.47 -46.66
N LYS A 162 3.29 -30.49 -45.80
CA LYS A 162 4.33 -31.48 -45.47
C LYS A 162 4.09 -32.91 -46.01
N ASP A 163 2.92 -33.18 -46.59
CA ASP A 163 2.60 -34.52 -47.13
C ASP A 163 2.91 -34.72 -48.63
N GLN A 164 3.39 -33.69 -49.33
CA GLN A 164 3.76 -33.81 -50.75
C GLN A 164 5.27 -34.03 -50.99
N ALA A 165 6.14 -33.73 -50.02
CA ALA A 165 7.59 -33.93 -50.19
C ALA A 165 8.08 -35.37 -49.86
N SER A 166 7.22 -36.22 -49.28
CA SER A 166 7.57 -37.61 -48.93
C SER A 166 7.07 -38.65 -49.94
N LYS A 167 6.28 -38.28 -50.95
CA LYS A 167 5.80 -39.21 -51.99
C LYS A 167 6.65 -39.24 -53.27
N GLU A 168 7.54 -38.26 -53.49
CA GLU A 168 8.42 -38.25 -54.67
C GLU A 168 9.79 -38.92 -54.46
N LYS A 169 10.15 -39.27 -53.21
CA LYS A 169 11.44 -39.92 -52.91
C LYS A 169 11.40 -41.45 -52.84
N VAL A 170 10.21 -42.07 -52.92
CA VAL A 170 10.03 -43.54 -52.89
C VAL A 170 9.87 -44.15 -54.30
N ALA A 171 9.59 -43.33 -55.32
CA ALA A 171 9.41 -43.81 -56.71
C ALA A 171 10.72 -43.93 -57.52
N LYS A 172 11.88 -43.55 -56.98
CA LYS A 172 13.18 -43.61 -57.67
C LYS A 172 14.13 -44.72 -57.21
N ASP A 173 13.75 -45.54 -56.21
CA ASP A 173 14.64 -46.56 -55.64
C ASP A 173 14.20 -48.02 -55.87
N ASN A 174 13.13 -48.24 -56.66
CA ASN A 174 12.65 -49.60 -57.01
C ASN A 174 12.75 -49.94 -58.51
N GLY A 175 13.51 -49.15 -59.28
CA GLY A 175 13.81 -49.41 -60.69
C GLY A 175 15.18 -50.06 -60.87
N GLY A 176 15.37 -51.31 -60.42
CA GLY A 176 16.62 -52.02 -60.67
C GLY A 176 16.80 -53.31 -59.88
N ARG A 177 16.05 -54.37 -60.23
CA ARG A 177 16.44 -55.80 -60.16
C ARG A 177 15.24 -56.69 -60.53
N ASN A 178 15.14 -57.01 -61.82
CA ASN A 178 14.78 -58.34 -62.34
C ASN A 178 14.74 -58.32 -63.88
N ALA A 179 15.87 -58.67 -64.48
CA ALA A 179 16.06 -59.44 -65.71
C ALA A 179 17.55 -59.34 -66.10
#